data_AF-V7D0M2-F1
#
_entry.id   AF-V7D0M2-F1
#
_cell.length_a   1.000
_cell.length_b   1.000
_cell.length_c   1.000
_cell.angle_alpha   90.00
_cell.angle_beta   90.00
_cell.angle_gamma   90.00
#
_symmetry.space_group_name_H-M   'P 1'
#
loop_
_entity.id
_entity.type
_entity.pdbx_description
1 polymer ?
#
loop_
_entity_poly.entity_id
_entity_poly.type
_entity_poly.pdbx_seq_one_letter_code
_entity_poly.pdbx_strand_id
1 'polypeptide(L)'
;VVPEKVVQAVLQACRSGNFDLANKEVNNFIAEGYPASQMLTQLFEAIVEDNDISDEQKARISKKLGEADKCLVDGADEYLQLLDVVSNTMQAFSNMPEGFAYEC
;
A
#
# COMPACT_ATOMS: atom_id res chain seq x y z
N VAL A 1 -8.24 7.21 -13.20
CA VAL A 1 -8.07 7.94 -11.92
C VAL A 1 -8.99 7.27 -10.93
N VAL A 2 -8.44 6.70 -9.87
CA VAL A 2 -9.21 6.06 -8.79
C VAL A 2 -9.88 7.17 -7.96
N PRO A 3 -11.13 6.99 -7.49
CA PRO A 3 -11.77 7.99 -6.64
C PRO A 3 -11.05 8.14 -5.30
N GLU A 4 -10.81 9.38 -4.88
CA GLU A 4 -10.13 9.73 -3.62
C GLU A 4 -10.66 8.96 -2.40
N LYS A 5 -11.98 8.81 -2.30
CA LYS A 5 -12.64 8.06 -1.22
C LYS A 5 -12.13 6.61 -1.06
N VAL A 6 -11.72 5.97 -2.17
CA VAL A 6 -11.25 4.59 -2.18
C VAL A 6 -9.81 4.52 -1.68
N VAL A 7 -8.95 5.46 -2.13
CA VAL A 7 -7.58 5.62 -1.63
C VAL A 7 -7.59 5.88 -0.12
N GLN A 8 -8.43 6.81 0.31
CA GLN A 8 -8.59 7.13 1.72
C GLN A 8 -9.13 5.94 2.53
N ALA A 9 -10.06 5.15 2.00
CA ALA A 9 -10.54 3.94 2.67
C ALA A 9 -9.41 2.92 2.91
N VAL A 10 -8.57 2.68 1.89
CA VAL A 10 -7.39 1.80 2.02
C VAL A 10 -6.39 2.37 3.04
N LEU A 11 -6.08 3.67 2.96
CA LEU A 11 -5.14 4.33 3.87
C LEU A 11 -5.62 4.28 5.33
N GLN A 12 -6.90 4.52 5.57
CA GLN A 12 -7.50 4.43 6.91
C GLN A 12 -7.52 2.99 7.43
N ALA A 13 -7.79 2.01 6.56
CA ALA A 13 -7.68 0.61 6.93
C ALA A 13 -6.23 0.26 7.34
N CYS A 14 -5.22 0.76 6.63
CA CYS A 14 -3.82 0.61 7.01
C CYS A 14 -3.52 1.23 8.39
N ARG A 15 -4.00 2.46 8.64
CA ARG A 15 -3.81 3.15 9.92
C ARG A 15 -4.48 2.43 11.10
N SER A 16 -5.56 1.68 10.85
CA SER A 16 -6.29 0.95 11.88
C SER A 16 -5.50 -0.24 12.46
N GLY A 17 -4.49 -0.74 11.74
CA GLY A 17 -3.77 -1.97 12.09
C GLY A 17 -4.60 -3.25 11.95
N ASN A 18 -5.83 -3.17 11.43
CA ASN A 18 -6.70 -4.32 11.21
C ASN A 18 -6.53 -4.87 9.79
N PHE A 19 -5.87 -6.02 9.69
CA PHE A 19 -5.60 -6.67 8.40
C PHE A 19 -6.88 -7.08 7.67
N ASP A 20 -7.90 -7.56 8.38
CA ASP A 20 -9.16 -7.98 7.75
C ASP A 20 -9.86 -6.80 7.07
N LEU A 21 -9.77 -5.59 7.67
CA LEU A 21 -10.28 -4.36 7.05
C LEU A 21 -9.46 -3.98 5.83
N ALA A 22 -8.13 -3.99 5.92
CA ALA A 22 -7.27 -3.66 4.78
C ALA A 22 -7.49 -4.64 3.61
N ASN A 23 -7.53 -5.93 3.90
CA ASN A 23 -7.81 -6.98 2.92
C ASN A 23 -9.20 -6.81 2.28
N LYS A 24 -10.22 -6.45 3.07
CA LYS A 24 -11.55 -6.15 2.54
C LYS A 24 -11.52 -4.98 1.56
N GLU A 25 -10.84 -3.88 1.88
CA GLU A 25 -10.74 -2.73 0.98
C GLU A 25 -9.95 -3.06 -0.30
N VAL A 26 -8.89 -3.88 -0.21
CA VAL A 26 -8.19 -4.39 -1.40
C VAL A 26 -9.12 -5.25 -2.27
N ASN A 27 -9.90 -6.14 -1.68
CA ASN A 27 -10.88 -6.95 -2.43
C ASN A 27 -11.95 -6.08 -3.12
N ASN A 28 -12.46 -5.06 -2.43
CA ASN A 28 -13.40 -4.11 -3.02
C ASN A 28 -12.76 -3.38 -4.21
N PHE A 29 -11.53 -2.88 -4.04
CA PHE A 29 -10.78 -2.20 -5.09
C PHE A 29 -10.61 -3.06 -6.35
N ILE A 30 -10.21 -4.33 -6.17
CA ILE A 30 -10.05 -5.29 -7.28
C ILE A 30 -11.41 -5.57 -7.94
N ALA A 31 -12.48 -5.72 -7.17
CA ALA A 31 -13.83 -5.95 -7.70
C ALA A 31 -14.37 -4.75 -8.49
N GLU A 32 -13.95 -3.52 -8.17
CA GLU A 32 -14.27 -2.31 -8.92
C GLU A 32 -13.49 -2.21 -10.26
N GLY A 33 -12.47 -3.04 -10.47
CA GLY A 33 -11.73 -3.15 -11.73
C GLY A 33 -10.79 -1.97 -12.00
N TYR A 34 -10.34 -1.29 -10.96
CA TYR A 34 -9.37 -0.22 -11.07
C TYR A 34 -7.94 -0.76 -11.27
N PRO A 35 -7.09 -0.10 -12.07
CA PRO A 35 -5.69 -0.54 -12.23
C PRO A 35 -4.91 -0.39 -10.93
N ALA A 36 -4.22 -1.45 -10.48
CA ALA A 36 -3.45 -1.41 -9.23
C ALA A 36 -2.34 -0.36 -9.26
N SER A 37 -1.69 -0.13 -10.41
CA SER A 37 -0.67 0.90 -10.58
C SER A 37 -1.18 2.32 -10.29
N GLN A 38 -2.46 2.60 -10.55
CA GLN A 38 -3.07 3.88 -10.18
C GLN A 38 -3.26 4.00 -8.67
N MET A 39 -3.64 2.91 -8.00
CA MET A 39 -3.70 2.88 -6.54
C MET A 39 -2.33 3.09 -5.90
N LEU A 40 -1.28 2.43 -6.41
CA LEU A 40 0.09 2.63 -5.91
C LEU A 40 0.53 4.10 -6.03
N THR A 41 0.26 4.73 -7.18
CA THR A 41 0.60 6.13 -7.43
C THR A 41 -0.13 7.07 -6.47
N GLN A 42 -1.46 6.89 -6.31
CA GLN A 42 -2.25 7.78 -5.45
C GLN A 42 -1.98 7.54 -3.96
N LEU A 43 -1.68 6.31 -3.55
CA LEU A 43 -1.20 6.03 -2.19
C LEU A 43 0.14 6.70 -1.93
N PHE A 44 1.08 6.67 -2.89
CA PHE A 44 2.36 7.37 -2.75
C PHE A 44 2.14 8.88 -2.53
N GLU A 45 1.32 9.52 -3.35
CA GLU A 45 0.97 10.93 -3.21
C GLU A 45 0.38 11.22 -1.82
N ALA A 46 -0.62 10.44 -1.39
CA ALA A 46 -1.25 10.59 -0.09
C ALA A 46 -0.26 10.42 1.08
N ILE A 47 0.67 9.46 0.99
CA ILE A 47 1.68 9.22 2.04
C ILE A 47 2.72 10.35 2.11
N VAL A 48 3.16 10.86 0.96
CA VAL A 48 4.18 11.92 0.90
C VAL A 48 3.64 13.24 1.44
N GLU A 49 2.39 13.57 1.13
CA GLU A 49 1.72 14.80 1.55
C GLU A 49 1.31 14.80 3.05
N ASP A 50 1.24 13.63 3.67
CA ASP A 50 0.83 13.48 5.06
C ASP A 50 1.93 13.90 6.04
N ASN A 51 1.66 14.93 6.84
CA ASN A 51 2.63 15.45 7.81
C ASN A 51 2.67 14.65 9.13
N ASP A 52 1.72 13.74 9.34
CA ASP A 52 1.68 12.90 10.55
C ASP A 52 2.53 11.63 10.41
N ILE A 53 3.01 11.33 9.20
CA ILE A 53 3.87 10.17 8.89
C ILE A 53 5.33 10.62 8.96
N SER A 54 6.16 9.90 9.73
CA SER A 54 7.59 10.23 9.84
C SER A 54 8.35 9.96 8.55
N ASP A 55 9.47 10.64 8.33
CA ASP A 55 10.32 10.43 7.14
C ASP A 55 10.79 8.97 7.01
N GLU A 56 11.05 8.30 8.14
CA GLU A 56 11.38 6.88 8.15
C GLU A 56 10.20 6.04 7.64
N GLN A 57 9.00 6.27 8.16
CA GLN A 57 7.80 5.56 7.71
C GLN A 57 7.52 5.82 6.23
N LYS A 58 7.65 7.08 5.77
CA LYS A 58 7.51 7.43 4.34
C LYS A 58 8.51 6.68 3.48
N ALA A 59 9.79 6.63 3.89
CA ALA A 59 10.84 5.95 3.14
C ALA A 59 10.54 4.44 3.00
N ARG A 60 10.14 3.79 4.11
CA ARG A 60 9.79 2.37 4.13
C ARG A 60 8.60 2.04 3.23
N ILE A 61 7.53 2.83 3.35
CA ILE A 61 6.32 2.67 2.53
C ILE A 61 6.63 2.92 1.06
N SER A 62 7.39 3.97 0.75
CA SER A 62 7.76 4.34 -0.63
C SER A 62 8.62 3.27 -1.30
N LYS A 63 9.58 2.69 -0.56
CA LYS A 63 10.37 1.55 -1.04
C LYS A 63 9.45 0.39 -1.45
N LYS A 64 8.49 0.05 -0.59
CA LYS A 64 7.55 -1.05 -0.84
C LYS A 64 6.64 -0.78 -2.03
N LEU A 65 6.15 0.45 -2.17
CA LEU A 65 5.37 0.88 -3.33
C LEU A 65 6.17 0.71 -4.63
N GLY A 66 7.46 1.07 -4.65
CA GLY A 66 8.32 0.89 -5.81
C GLY A 66 8.61 -0.57 -6.16
N GLU A 67 8.79 -1.44 -5.15
CA GLU A 67 8.92 -2.89 -5.36
C GLU A 67 7.66 -3.47 -6.02
N ALA A 68 6.48 -3.12 -5.48
CA ALA A 68 5.20 -3.57 -6.02
C ALA A 68 4.95 -3.04 -7.44
N ASP A 69 5.25 -1.77 -7.71
CA ASP A 69 5.10 -1.17 -9.04
C ASP A 69 5.97 -1.88 -10.08
N LYS A 70 7.24 -2.17 -9.74
CA LYS A 70 8.10 -3.01 -10.57
C LYS A 70 7.47 -4.38 -10.83
N CYS A 71 6.97 -5.05 -9.79
CA CYS A 71 6.34 -6.36 -9.94
C CYS A 71 5.10 -6.30 -10.84
N LEU A 72 4.28 -5.25 -10.75
CA LEU A 72 3.14 -5.05 -11.66
C LEU A 72 3.60 -4.86 -13.11
N VAL A 73 4.66 -4.08 -13.36
CA VAL A 73 5.27 -3.93 -14.69
C VAL A 73 5.76 -5.28 -15.23
N ASP A 74 6.31 -6.13 -14.37
CA ASP A 74 6.77 -7.49 -14.71
C ASP A 74 5.60 -8.51 -14.85
N GLY A 75 4.34 -8.07 -14.69
CA GLY A 75 3.14 -8.89 -14.88
C GLY A 75 2.70 -9.70 -13.65
N ALA A 76 3.08 -9.27 -12.45
CA ALA A 76 2.63 -9.89 -11.20
C ALA A 76 1.13 -9.66 -10.94
N ASP A 77 0.56 -10.50 -10.08
CA ASP A 77 -0.84 -10.43 -9.68
C ASP A 77 -1.17 -9.17 -8.89
N GLU A 78 -2.15 -8.39 -9.35
CA GLU A 78 -2.54 -7.10 -8.77
C GLU A 78 -3.00 -7.20 -7.33
N TYR A 79 -3.80 -8.22 -7.01
CA TYR A 79 -4.31 -8.42 -5.66
C TYR A 79 -3.17 -8.71 -4.69
N LEU A 80 -2.25 -9.60 -5.05
CA LEU A 80 -1.11 -9.95 -4.20
C LEU A 80 -0.16 -8.75 -3.99
N GLN A 81 0.09 -7.94 -5.04
CA GLN A 81 0.94 -6.76 -4.90
C GLN A 81 0.30 -5.69 -3.99
N LEU A 82 -1.00 -5.44 -4.14
CA LEU A 82 -1.71 -4.50 -3.27
C LEU A 82 -1.77 -5.01 -1.83
N LEU A 83 -2.01 -6.31 -1.62
CA LEU A 83 -2.05 -6.91 -0.30
C LEU A 83 -0.69 -6.79 0.42
N ASP A 84 0.41 -6.99 -0.31
CA ASP A 84 1.77 -6.83 0.19
C ASP A 84 2.05 -5.37 0.60
N VAL A 85 1.66 -4.39 -0.24
CA VAL A 85 1.78 -2.96 0.07
C VAL A 85 1.00 -2.57 1.31
N VAL A 86 -0.28 -2.93 1.42
CA VAL A 86 -1.10 -2.54 2.59
C VAL A 86 -0.57 -3.18 3.87
N SER A 87 -0.10 -4.43 3.80
CA SER A 87 0.47 -5.15 4.95
C SER A 87 1.75 -4.49 5.47
N ASN A 88 2.64 -4.06 4.56
CA ASN A 88 3.87 -3.37 4.93
C ASN A 88 3.60 -1.94 5.40
N THR A 89 2.60 -1.27 4.80
CA THR A 89 2.18 0.07 5.22
C THR A 89 1.62 0.05 6.66
N MET A 90 0.81 -0.94 7.00
CA MET A 90 0.34 -1.18 8.38
C MET A 90 1.50 -1.39 9.37
N GLN A 91 2.49 -2.20 8.99
CA GLN A 91 3.67 -2.46 9.81
C GLN A 91 4.50 -1.20 10.01
N ALA A 92 4.67 -0.38 8.97
CA ALA A 92 5.35 0.91 9.06
C ALA A 92 4.63 1.86 10.03
N PHE A 93 3.30 1.97 9.94
CA PHE A 93 2.51 2.77 10.89
C PHE A 93 2.60 2.26 12.33
N SER A 94 2.75 0.94 12.51
CA SER A 94 2.93 0.32 13.82
C SER A 94 4.37 0.35 14.33
N ASN A 95 5.31 0.97 13.59
CA ASN A 95 6.75 0.95 13.86
C ASN A 95 7.33 -0.46 14.08
N MET A 96 6.74 -1.47 13.44
CA MET A 96 7.32 -2.81 13.43
C MET A 96 8.60 -2.79 12.57
N PRO A 97 9.66 -3.50 12.97
CA PRO A 97 10.88 -3.59 12.18
C PRO A 97 10.59 -4.25 10.81
N GLU A 98 11.31 -3.82 9.77
CA GLU A 98 11.26 -4.50 8.48
C GLU A 98 11.74 -5.94 8.65
N GLY A 99 10.95 -6.91 8.21
CA GLY A 99 11.42 -8.28 8.08
C GLY A 99 12.62 -8.31 7.14
N PHE A 100 13.68 -9.03 7.50
CA PHE A 100 14.86 -9.19 6.66
C PHE A 100 14.42 -9.66 5.26
N ALA A 101 14.67 -8.82 4.25
CA ALA A 101 14.59 -9.26 2.86
C ALA A 101 15.61 -10.37 2.66
N TYR A 102 15.15 -11.53 2.20
CA TYR A 102 16.02 -12.51 1.57
C TYR A 102 16.50 -11.87 0.26
N GLU A 103 17.70 -11.29 0.29
CA GLU A 103 18.45 -11.04 -0.94
C GLU A 103 18.68 -12.40 -1.60
N CYS A 104 17.94 -12.69 -2.67
CA CYS A 104 18.22 -13.81 -3.56
C CYS A 104 19.39 -13.46 -4.49
#